data_AF-A0A0Q7X6H4-F1
#
_entry.id   AF-A0A0Q7X6H4-F1
#
_cell.length_a   1.000
_cell.length_b   1.000
_cell.length_c   1.000
_cell.angle_alpha   90.00
_cell.angle_beta   90.00
_cell.angle_gamma   90.00
#
_symmetry.space_group_name_H-M   'P 1'
#
loop_
_entity.id
_entity.type
_entity.pdbx_description
1 polymer ?
#
loop_
_entity_poly.entity_id
_entity_poly.type
_entity_poly.pdbx_seq_one_letter_code
_entity_poly.pdbx_strand_id
1 'polypeptide(L)'
;MAPTFRVLVQGLLPGHVRAESVARLAALFKRDASQMEAMLDSGPMVVKKNVAREVALQYVDALARCGCAAGIEAEQATPAVDRNAILPQLQRADARGDAAEQALRISLPGDLALGFYADGPSGRSTINHGMLAALGLTVEELQDIAAHNLYAKVRPQLQFERVAMQGPTGETGPGFFHYLTAGEGLSATCMLLSPIWDHIGHLVQGRFRIAIPNADTCLFCGSDEELTVAMMTDIADDIWRESGDKALSRQIFTLDGAGLLAVVPDAGLAHKKSSVIDPRSRASDPGLLQLSQARLRQLQRELFEPSQELNAADRQAWLQLFEEQLARGDSRAAIVLDPERAVVAAYTDELDCVVLLQFDPQLARLHGWQEGSRLLTVNLYVPRQHGLAGDVKPGPADTGTYGNFRPMIADLLTDDQRRLADRKAQIDEAEWQRILLQGRHAWHDERRTPRDGRPLHCGTPVEQPIPAPRQQPTGNGARGGLFARLARLAKRLMSRG
;
A
#
# COMPACT_ATOMS: atom_id res chain seq x y z
N MET A 1 29.26 41.85 -3.70
CA MET A 1 30.24 41.44 -4.74
C MET A 1 29.83 42.08 -6.05
N ALA A 2 30.78 42.50 -6.90
CA ALA A 2 30.46 42.94 -8.26
C ALA A 2 29.85 41.77 -9.06
N PRO A 3 28.85 41.99 -9.92
CA PRO A 3 28.25 40.93 -10.72
C PRO A 3 29.30 40.32 -11.64
N THR A 4 29.31 38.99 -11.74
CA THR A 4 30.18 38.25 -12.64
C THR A 4 29.37 37.84 -13.87
N PHE A 5 30.05 37.60 -14.98
CA PHE A 5 29.44 37.30 -16.26
C PHE A 5 29.99 35.99 -16.83
N ARG A 6 29.14 35.30 -17.59
CA ARG A 6 29.54 34.20 -18.47
C ARG A 6 29.47 34.64 -19.92
N VAL A 7 30.44 34.19 -20.72
CA VAL A 7 30.53 34.48 -22.16
C VAL A 7 30.05 33.26 -22.92
N LEU A 8 29.08 33.43 -23.80
CA LEU A 8 28.52 32.39 -24.64
C LEU A 8 28.89 32.63 -26.11
N VAL A 9 29.27 31.56 -26.81
CA VAL A 9 29.33 31.53 -28.27
C VAL A 9 28.00 31.00 -28.78
N GLN A 10 27.31 31.76 -29.62
CA GLN A 10 25.97 31.45 -30.14
C GLN A 10 25.99 30.87 -31.56
N GLY A 11 27.14 30.92 -32.25
CA GLY A 11 27.31 30.40 -33.61
C GLY A 11 28.27 31.24 -34.44
N LEU A 12 28.21 31.09 -35.77
CA LEU A 12 28.97 31.91 -36.73
C LEU A 12 28.20 33.18 -37.10
N LEU A 13 28.93 34.27 -37.28
CA LEU A 13 28.38 35.49 -37.87
C LEU A 13 28.11 35.29 -39.38
N PRO A 14 27.05 35.90 -39.93
CA PRO A 14 26.79 35.85 -41.37
C PRO A 14 27.99 36.32 -42.20
N GLY A 15 28.31 35.59 -43.27
CA GLY A 15 29.39 35.94 -44.19
C GLY A 15 30.78 35.42 -43.80
N HIS A 16 30.94 34.78 -42.64
CA HIS A 16 32.21 34.15 -42.26
C HIS A 16 32.32 32.70 -42.75
N VAL A 17 33.50 32.33 -43.25
CA VAL A 17 33.81 30.95 -43.68
C VAL A 17 34.12 30.09 -42.46
N ARG A 18 33.33 29.03 -42.26
CA ARG A 18 33.44 28.14 -41.09
C ARG A 18 34.86 27.65 -40.82
N ALA A 19 35.55 27.13 -41.83
CA ALA A 19 36.90 26.56 -41.67
C ALA A 19 37.91 27.61 -41.14
N GLU A 20 37.81 28.86 -41.60
CA GLU A 20 38.67 29.94 -41.12
C GLU A 20 38.34 30.35 -39.68
N SER A 21 37.05 30.43 -39.36
CA SER A 21 36.60 30.73 -38.00
C SER A 21 37.03 29.65 -37.00
N VAL A 22 36.93 28.37 -37.39
CA VAL A 22 37.43 27.23 -36.59
C VAL A 22 38.94 27.34 -36.37
N ALA A 23 39.73 27.64 -37.41
CA ALA A 23 41.17 27.82 -37.28
C ALA A 23 41.55 28.99 -36.35
N ARG A 24 40.83 30.11 -36.43
CA ARG A 24 41.05 31.27 -35.56
C ARG A 24 40.65 30.99 -34.10
N LEU A 25 39.53 30.30 -33.88
CA LEU A 25 39.12 29.86 -32.54
C LEU A 25 40.12 28.88 -31.94
N ALA A 26 40.60 27.92 -32.74
CA ALA A 26 41.62 26.95 -32.34
C ALA A 26 42.90 27.66 -31.87
N ALA A 27 43.33 28.69 -32.61
CA ALA A 27 44.46 29.52 -32.23
C ALA A 27 44.18 30.35 -30.95
N LEU A 28 42.99 30.97 -30.84
CA LEU A 28 42.60 31.79 -29.69
C LEU A 28 42.56 30.98 -28.39
N PHE A 29 41.95 29.79 -28.41
CA PHE A 29 41.81 28.93 -27.24
C PHE A 29 42.95 27.93 -27.04
N LYS A 30 43.90 27.86 -27.99
CA LYS A 30 44.99 26.89 -28.03
C LYS A 30 44.46 25.45 -27.94
N ARG A 31 43.44 25.15 -28.74
CA ARG A 31 42.77 23.83 -28.84
C ARG A 31 42.80 23.34 -30.28
N ASP A 32 42.55 22.06 -30.48
CA ASP A 32 42.49 21.51 -31.84
C ASP A 32 41.24 21.99 -32.60
N ALA A 33 41.35 22.00 -33.94
CA ALA A 33 40.27 22.47 -34.81
C ALA A 33 39.00 21.62 -34.67
N SER A 34 39.12 20.31 -34.44
CA SER A 34 37.96 19.42 -34.33
C SER A 34 37.11 19.69 -33.08
N GLN A 35 37.73 20.06 -31.95
CA GLN A 35 37.03 20.50 -30.75
C GLN A 35 36.28 21.81 -30.96
N MET A 36 36.85 22.74 -31.74
CA MET A 36 36.20 24.02 -32.05
C MET A 36 35.06 23.87 -33.04
N GLU A 37 35.18 22.91 -33.97
CA GLU A 37 34.10 22.56 -34.89
C GLU A 37 32.91 21.94 -34.14
N ALA A 38 33.16 20.96 -33.27
CA ALA A 38 32.12 20.38 -32.42
C ALA A 38 31.44 21.42 -31.51
N MET A 39 32.22 22.38 -30.98
CA MET A 39 31.67 23.50 -30.19
C MET A 39 30.65 24.31 -31.00
N LEU A 40 30.94 24.66 -32.25
CA LEU A 40 30.05 25.48 -33.08
C LEU A 40 28.78 24.73 -33.52
N ASP A 41 28.80 23.39 -33.53
CA ASP A 41 27.64 22.56 -33.87
C ASP A 41 26.69 22.32 -32.69
N SER A 42 27.16 22.51 -31.46
CA SER A 42 26.41 22.17 -30.23
C SER A 42 25.41 23.24 -29.74
N GLY A 43 25.23 24.33 -30.49
CA GLY A 43 24.40 25.48 -30.09
C GLY A 43 25.12 26.45 -29.13
N PRO A 44 24.39 27.28 -28.37
CA PRO A 44 25.01 28.24 -27.46
C PRO A 44 25.90 27.58 -26.39
N MET A 45 27.20 27.82 -26.43
CA MET A 45 28.17 27.20 -25.52
C MET A 45 28.90 28.26 -24.66
N VAL A 46 29.00 28.00 -23.36
CA VAL A 46 29.75 28.89 -22.44
C VAL A 46 31.25 28.66 -22.58
N VAL A 47 32.00 29.68 -23.00
CA VAL A 47 33.47 29.61 -23.19
C VAL A 47 34.27 30.16 -22.01
N LYS A 48 33.65 31.05 -21.21
CA LYS A 48 34.26 31.59 -19.99
C LYS A 48 33.17 31.92 -18.96
N LYS A 49 33.45 31.67 -17.68
CA LYS A 49 32.57 31.99 -16.54
C LYS A 49 33.32 32.86 -15.53
N ASN A 50 32.59 33.45 -14.59
CA ASN A 50 33.12 34.19 -13.45
C ASN A 50 34.11 35.30 -13.84
N VAL A 51 33.80 36.07 -14.88
CA VAL A 51 34.61 37.21 -15.31
C VAL A 51 33.91 38.54 -15.02
N ALA A 52 34.70 39.57 -14.69
CA ALA A 52 34.20 40.93 -14.63
C ALA A 52 33.63 41.34 -16.00
N ARG A 53 32.69 42.29 -16.00
CA ARG A 53 31.98 42.69 -17.22
C ARG A 53 32.94 43.14 -18.32
N GLU A 54 33.96 43.90 -17.96
CA GLU A 54 34.97 44.43 -18.89
C GLU A 54 35.74 43.30 -19.56
N VAL A 55 36.13 42.29 -18.79
CA VAL A 55 36.82 41.10 -19.31
C VAL A 55 35.86 40.28 -20.19
N ALA A 56 34.60 40.12 -19.79
CA ALA A 56 33.60 39.41 -20.57
C ALA A 56 33.39 40.06 -21.96
N LEU A 57 33.33 41.39 -22.02
CA LEU A 57 33.25 42.15 -23.26
C LEU A 57 34.49 41.97 -24.14
N GLN A 58 35.69 41.91 -23.55
CA GLN A 58 36.92 41.60 -24.30
C GLN A 58 36.87 40.22 -24.96
N TYR A 59 36.29 39.22 -24.29
CA TYR A 59 36.08 37.90 -24.90
C TYR A 59 35.07 37.96 -26.05
N VAL A 60 33.96 38.69 -25.90
CA VAL A 60 32.98 38.88 -26.98
C VAL A 60 33.64 39.52 -28.20
N ASP A 61 34.43 40.57 -28.02
CA ASP A 61 35.16 41.22 -29.13
C ASP A 61 36.16 40.27 -29.79
N ALA A 62 36.86 39.46 -29.00
CA ALA A 62 37.81 38.47 -29.53
C ALA A 62 37.10 37.38 -30.35
N LEU A 63 35.94 36.90 -29.89
CA LEU A 63 35.11 35.92 -30.60
C LEU A 63 34.52 36.52 -31.89
N ALA A 64 34.09 37.78 -31.86
CA ALA A 64 33.61 38.48 -33.04
C ALA A 64 34.70 38.61 -34.12
N ARG A 65 35.96 38.90 -33.74
CA ARG A 65 37.12 38.89 -34.67
C ARG A 65 37.42 37.51 -35.27
N CYS A 66 37.00 36.44 -34.59
CA CYS A 66 37.06 35.07 -35.12
C CYS A 66 35.86 34.72 -36.01
N GLY A 67 34.89 35.62 -36.19
CA GLY A 67 33.70 35.40 -36.99
C GLY A 67 32.57 34.69 -36.24
N CYS A 68 32.54 34.76 -34.91
CA CYS A 68 31.51 34.12 -34.09
C CYS A 68 30.55 35.15 -33.47
N ALA A 69 29.27 34.79 -33.42
CA ALA A 69 28.29 35.51 -32.63
C ALA A 69 28.49 35.13 -31.16
N ALA A 70 28.64 36.11 -30.27
CA ALA A 70 28.85 35.88 -28.86
C ALA A 70 28.05 36.86 -28.01
N GLY A 71 27.65 36.43 -26.82
CA GLY A 71 26.92 37.23 -25.85
C GLY A 71 27.53 37.09 -24.46
N ILE A 72 27.22 38.05 -23.58
CA ILE A 72 27.45 37.90 -22.15
C ILE A 72 26.10 37.76 -21.45
N GLU A 73 26.05 36.88 -20.47
CA GLU A 73 24.94 36.78 -19.54
C GLU A 73 25.46 37.05 -18.14
N ALA A 74 24.71 37.84 -17.36
CA ALA A 74 25.01 37.98 -15.95
C ALA A 74 24.90 36.60 -15.31
N GLU A 75 25.98 36.16 -14.67
CA GLU A 75 25.96 34.94 -13.88
C GLU A 75 25.12 35.27 -12.66
N GLN A 76 23.96 34.61 -12.54
CA GLN A 76 23.20 34.69 -11.31
C GLN A 76 24.12 34.23 -10.20
N ALA A 77 24.41 35.13 -9.25
CA ALA A 77 25.23 34.79 -8.11
C ALA A 77 24.63 33.53 -7.51
N THR A 78 25.41 32.44 -7.46
CA THR A 78 24.97 31.22 -6.80
C THR A 78 24.54 31.64 -5.40
N PRO A 79 23.26 31.45 -5.04
CA PRO A 79 22.78 31.91 -3.75
C PRO A 79 23.68 31.31 -2.69
N ALA A 80 24.15 32.13 -1.76
CA ALA A 80 24.96 31.65 -0.65
C ALA A 80 24.13 30.61 0.11
N VAL A 81 24.50 29.35 -0.02
CA VAL A 81 23.85 28.24 0.67
C VAL A 81 24.42 28.18 2.09
N ASP A 82 23.55 28.33 3.08
CA ASP A 82 23.90 28.04 4.47
C ASP A 82 24.06 26.52 4.64
N ARG A 83 25.24 26.07 5.07
CA ARG A 83 25.54 24.65 5.30
C ARG A 83 24.60 24.04 6.34
N ASN A 84 24.12 24.82 7.31
CA ASN A 84 23.20 24.37 8.35
C ASN A 84 21.75 24.21 7.86
N ALA A 85 21.45 24.69 6.65
CA ALA A 85 20.14 24.59 6.03
C ALA A 85 20.05 23.48 4.98
N ILE A 86 21.14 22.73 4.77
CA ILE A 86 21.18 21.60 3.83
C ILE A 86 20.46 20.42 4.46
N LEU A 87 19.48 19.87 3.76
CA LEU A 87 18.71 18.70 4.16
C LEU A 87 18.73 17.62 3.06
N PRO A 88 18.72 16.33 3.45
CA PRO A 88 18.52 15.25 2.51
C PRO A 88 17.04 15.12 2.16
N GLN A 89 16.76 14.57 0.98
CA GLN A 89 15.41 14.23 0.54
C GLN A 89 15.41 12.91 -0.21
N LEU A 90 14.53 11.99 0.20
CA LEU A 90 14.27 10.79 -0.59
C LEU A 90 13.44 11.10 -1.83
N GLN A 91 13.81 10.46 -2.93
CA GLN A 91 13.20 10.61 -4.23
C GLN A 91 13.10 9.24 -4.91
N ARG A 92 12.20 9.13 -5.89
CA ARG A 92 12.18 7.97 -6.80
C ARG A 92 13.40 7.97 -7.70
N ALA A 93 14.09 6.84 -7.80
CA ALA A 93 15.25 6.65 -8.68
C ALA A 93 14.91 6.98 -10.14
N ASP A 94 13.70 6.64 -10.59
CA ASP A 94 13.23 6.82 -11.97
C ASP A 94 12.50 8.14 -12.23
N ALA A 95 12.40 9.05 -11.25
CA ALA A 95 11.81 10.36 -11.46
C ALA A 95 12.56 11.12 -12.57
N ARG A 96 11.93 11.22 -13.75
CA ARG A 96 12.42 11.97 -14.91
C ARG A 96 11.79 13.36 -14.91
N GLY A 97 12.63 14.39 -14.83
CA GLY A 97 12.25 15.77 -15.08
C GLY A 97 13.49 16.58 -15.42
N ASP A 98 13.36 17.64 -16.21
CA ASP A 98 14.49 18.46 -16.67
C ASP A 98 15.31 19.05 -15.50
N ALA A 99 14.66 19.31 -14.37
CA ALA A 99 15.33 19.74 -13.13
C ALA A 99 16.09 18.60 -12.42
N ALA A 100 15.69 17.34 -12.63
CA ALA A 100 16.29 16.16 -12.01
C ALA A 100 17.63 15.77 -12.65
N GLU A 101 17.87 16.14 -13.92
CA GLU A 101 19.14 15.85 -14.60
C GLU A 101 20.33 16.63 -14.02
N GLN A 102 20.06 17.78 -13.37
CA GLN A 102 21.12 18.60 -12.79
C GLN A 102 21.29 18.39 -11.28
N ALA A 103 20.35 17.74 -10.60
CA ALA A 103 20.42 17.52 -9.17
C ALA A 103 21.52 16.50 -8.80
N LEU A 104 22.25 16.75 -7.71
CA LEU A 104 23.14 15.74 -7.14
C LEU A 104 22.28 14.61 -6.55
N ARG A 105 22.48 13.39 -7.03
CA ARG A 105 21.70 12.21 -6.63
C ARG A 105 22.62 11.05 -6.27
N ILE A 106 22.30 10.37 -5.18
CA ILE A 106 22.97 9.15 -4.73
C ILE A 106 21.97 8.01 -4.81
N SER A 107 22.30 6.96 -5.56
CA SER A 107 21.45 5.78 -5.65
C SER A 107 21.37 5.08 -4.30
N LEU A 108 20.14 4.78 -3.86
CA LEU A 108 19.88 3.93 -2.71
C LEU A 108 19.37 2.56 -3.22
N PRO A 109 19.32 1.53 -2.35
CA PRO A 109 18.70 0.26 -2.70
C PRO A 109 17.28 0.41 -3.26
N GLY A 110 16.91 -0.48 -4.18
CA GLY A 110 15.57 -0.54 -4.74
C GLY A 110 15.30 0.58 -5.74
N ASP A 111 14.16 1.25 -5.58
CA ASP A 111 13.67 2.35 -6.42
C ASP A 111 13.86 3.73 -5.76
N LEU A 112 14.73 3.83 -4.76
CA LEU A 112 15.02 5.07 -4.03
C LEU A 112 16.33 5.74 -4.51
N ALA A 113 16.35 7.06 -4.39
CA ALA A 113 17.53 7.88 -4.52
C ALA A 113 17.54 8.97 -3.44
N LEU A 114 18.72 9.42 -3.06
CA LEU A 114 18.92 10.53 -2.15
C LEU A 114 19.30 11.79 -2.93
N GLY A 115 18.47 12.82 -2.83
CA GLY A 115 18.79 14.18 -3.26
C GLY A 115 19.08 15.09 -2.06
N PHE A 116 19.57 16.29 -2.33
CA PHE A 116 19.85 17.30 -1.31
C PHE A 116 19.27 18.64 -1.72
N TYR A 117 18.77 19.40 -0.76
CA TYR A 117 18.32 20.76 -0.95
C TYR A 117 18.76 21.64 0.21
N ALA A 118 18.83 22.94 0.01
CA ALA A 118 19.00 23.92 1.07
C ALA A 118 17.72 24.76 1.22
N ASP A 119 17.21 24.88 2.44
CA ASP A 119 16.16 25.83 2.77
C ASP A 119 16.78 27.24 2.86
N GLY A 120 16.25 28.21 2.11
CA GLY A 120 16.72 29.59 2.15
C GLY A 120 15.58 30.61 2.16
N PRO A 121 15.88 31.91 2.33
CA PRO A 121 14.86 32.97 2.34
C PRO A 121 14.02 33.05 1.06
N SER A 122 14.59 32.60 -0.07
CA SER A 122 13.92 32.55 -1.38
C SER A 122 13.26 31.21 -1.68
N GLY A 123 13.18 30.30 -0.70
CA GLY A 123 12.65 28.95 -0.86
C GLY A 123 13.73 27.86 -0.93
N ARG A 124 13.33 26.68 -1.40
CA ARG A 124 14.21 25.50 -1.51
C ARG A 124 15.08 25.56 -2.75
N SER A 125 16.38 25.36 -2.58
CA SER A 125 17.35 25.27 -3.67
C SER A 125 17.96 23.87 -3.71
N THR A 126 17.77 23.14 -4.82
CA THR A 126 18.38 21.81 -5.01
C THR A 126 19.89 21.92 -5.14
N ILE A 127 20.63 21.10 -4.40
CA ILE A 127 22.08 21.04 -4.50
C ILE A 127 22.47 20.23 -5.73
N ASN A 128 23.28 20.84 -6.61
CA ASN A 128 23.90 20.19 -7.75
C ASN A 128 25.42 20.10 -7.58
N HIS A 129 26.11 19.44 -8.51
CA HIS A 129 27.58 19.34 -8.48
C HIS A 129 28.30 20.69 -8.46
N GLY A 130 27.75 21.72 -9.11
CA GLY A 130 28.31 23.07 -9.11
C GLY A 130 28.22 23.74 -7.74
N MET A 131 27.08 23.60 -7.06
CA MET A 131 26.89 24.09 -5.69
C MET A 131 27.76 23.32 -4.69
N LEU A 132 27.88 22.00 -4.84
CA LEU A 132 28.77 21.17 -4.02
C LEU A 132 30.23 21.65 -4.13
N ALA A 133 30.72 21.88 -5.36
CA ALA A 133 32.06 22.40 -5.59
C ALA A 133 32.25 23.82 -5.04
N ALA A 134 31.25 24.70 -5.17
CA ALA A 134 31.28 26.05 -4.60
C ALA A 134 31.30 26.04 -3.07
N LEU A 135 30.66 25.05 -2.45
CA LEU A 135 30.72 24.82 -1.00
C LEU A 135 32.05 24.22 -0.55
N GLY A 136 32.87 23.71 -1.47
CA GLY A 136 34.13 23.02 -1.15
C GLY A 136 33.92 21.75 -0.33
N LEU A 137 32.83 21.03 -0.61
CA LEU A 137 32.48 19.79 0.07
C LEU A 137 32.63 18.60 -0.88
N THR A 138 32.99 17.45 -0.33
CA THR A 138 32.82 16.14 -0.95
C THR A 138 31.37 15.66 -0.80
N VAL A 139 31.00 14.60 -1.56
CA VAL A 139 29.66 14.00 -1.43
C VAL A 139 29.44 13.40 -0.04
N GLU A 140 30.47 12.77 0.52
CA GLU A 140 30.44 12.18 1.87
C GLU A 140 30.25 13.24 2.95
N GLU A 141 31.04 14.33 2.91
CA GLU A 141 30.85 15.46 3.84
C GLU A 141 29.47 16.11 3.71
N LEU A 142 28.91 16.18 2.49
CA LEU A 142 27.55 16.67 2.28
C LEU A 142 26.52 15.75 2.94
N GLN A 143 26.68 14.43 2.82
CA GLN A 143 25.80 13.44 3.46
C GLN A 143 25.81 13.60 4.97
N ASP A 144 27.00 13.72 5.58
CA ASP A 144 27.16 13.88 7.02
C ASP A 144 26.51 15.17 7.53
N ILE A 145 26.77 16.30 6.86
CA ILE A 145 26.17 17.59 7.20
C ILE A 145 24.64 17.52 7.08
N ALA A 146 24.13 16.96 5.98
CA ALA A 146 22.70 16.84 5.74
C ALA A 146 22.02 15.94 6.77
N ALA A 147 22.62 14.79 7.11
CA ALA A 147 22.10 13.89 8.14
C ALA A 147 22.08 14.55 9.52
N HIS A 148 23.14 15.29 9.88
CA HIS A 148 23.19 16.05 11.12
C HIS A 148 22.08 17.12 11.20
N ASN A 149 21.92 17.91 10.14
CA ASN A 149 20.88 18.94 10.06
C ASN A 149 19.48 18.34 10.11
N LEU A 150 19.26 17.22 9.40
CA LEU A 150 17.99 16.50 9.47
C LEU A 150 17.69 16.07 10.90
N TYR A 151 18.64 15.42 11.58
CA TYR A 151 18.45 14.98 12.97
C TYR A 151 18.13 16.16 13.89
N ALA A 152 18.87 17.26 13.79
CA ALA A 152 18.61 18.47 14.58
C ALA A 152 17.20 19.04 14.33
N LYS A 153 16.74 19.02 13.08
CA LYS A 153 15.42 19.54 12.67
C LYS A 153 14.26 18.64 13.12
N VAL A 154 14.40 17.32 12.97
CA VAL A 154 13.30 16.37 13.23
C VAL A 154 13.22 15.92 14.68
N ARG A 155 14.34 15.87 15.42
CA ARG A 155 14.36 15.42 16.83
C ARG A 155 13.29 16.05 17.73
N PRO A 156 13.04 17.39 17.72
CA PRO A 156 12.01 17.97 18.57
C PRO A 156 10.57 17.66 18.13
N GLN A 157 10.39 17.17 16.90
CA GLN A 157 9.09 16.91 16.28
C GLN A 157 8.80 15.41 16.14
N LEU A 158 9.78 14.56 16.45
CA LEU A 158 9.71 13.14 16.18
C LEU A 158 8.65 12.48 17.06
N GLN A 159 7.64 11.90 16.42
CA GLN A 159 6.60 11.14 17.08
C GLN A 159 6.55 9.74 16.49
N PHE A 160 6.37 8.77 17.39
CA PHE A 160 6.12 7.39 17.04
C PHE A 160 4.72 7.08 17.50
N GLU A 161 3.78 6.98 16.58
CA GLU A 161 2.46 6.50 16.93
C GLU A 161 2.34 5.04 16.56
N ARG A 162 1.66 4.31 17.44
CA ARG A 162 1.34 2.91 17.23
C ARG A 162 -0.01 2.84 16.56
N VAL A 163 -0.07 2.18 15.41
CA VAL A 163 -1.36 1.81 14.81
C VAL A 163 -1.87 0.61 15.58
N ALA A 164 -2.72 0.89 16.56
CA ALA A 164 -3.50 -0.12 17.23
C ALA A 164 -4.83 -0.29 16.53
N MET A 165 -5.23 -1.54 16.28
CA MET A 165 -6.63 -1.78 15.98
C MET A 165 -7.43 -1.50 17.24
N GLN A 166 -8.33 -0.52 17.15
CA GLN A 166 -9.40 -0.40 18.13
C GLN A 166 -10.35 -1.56 17.88
N GLY A 167 -10.49 -2.42 18.89
CA GLY A 167 -11.55 -3.41 18.92
C GLY A 167 -12.92 -2.73 18.87
N PRO A 168 -14.00 -3.46 18.53
CA PRO A 168 -15.36 -2.92 18.48
C PRO A 168 -15.82 -2.28 19.80
N THR A 169 -15.23 -2.69 20.93
CA THR A 169 -15.49 -2.15 22.27
C THR A 169 -14.68 -0.89 22.61
N GLY A 170 -13.84 -0.39 21.70
CA GLY A 170 -12.92 0.72 21.94
C GLY A 170 -11.64 0.32 22.70
N GLU A 171 -11.51 -0.94 23.08
CA GLU A 171 -10.27 -1.47 23.65
C GLU A 171 -9.16 -1.43 22.60
N THR A 172 -7.98 -0.98 23.02
CA THR A 172 -6.82 -0.89 22.15
C THR A 172 -6.17 -2.28 22.13
N GLY A 173 -6.32 -3.01 21.02
CA GLY A 173 -5.66 -4.30 20.85
C GLY A 173 -4.14 -4.16 20.87
N PRO A 174 -3.37 -5.28 20.92
CA PRO A 174 -1.93 -5.22 20.76
C PRO A 174 -1.65 -4.60 19.39
N GLY A 175 -1.25 -3.33 19.37
CA GLY A 175 -0.99 -2.61 18.13
C GLY A 175 0.10 -3.26 17.30
N PHE A 176 -0.06 -3.12 15.99
CA PHE A 176 0.52 -4.01 14.98
C PHE A 176 1.83 -3.43 14.48
N PHE A 177 1.80 -2.24 13.88
CA PHE A 177 2.98 -1.57 13.37
C PHE A 177 3.00 -0.11 13.82
N HIS A 178 4.15 0.53 13.65
CA HIS A 178 4.38 1.91 14.04
C HIS A 178 4.47 2.78 12.80
N TYR A 179 4.08 4.05 12.95
CA TYR A 179 4.39 5.08 11.97
C TYR A 179 5.25 6.17 12.61
N LEU A 180 6.21 6.66 11.84
CA LEU A 180 7.07 7.76 12.21
C LEU A 180 6.54 9.04 11.56
N THR A 181 6.33 10.07 12.38
CA THR A 181 6.07 11.45 11.93
C THR A 181 7.20 12.38 12.31
N ALA A 182 7.64 13.17 11.34
CA ALA A 182 8.62 14.23 11.54
C ALA A 182 8.15 15.61 11.03
N GLY A 183 6.97 15.68 10.39
CA GLY A 183 6.46 16.88 9.72
C GLY A 183 7.17 17.21 8.41
N GLU A 184 6.63 18.19 7.67
CA GLU A 184 7.24 18.81 6.47
C GLU A 184 7.74 17.86 5.35
N GLY A 185 7.20 16.65 5.21
CA GLY A 185 7.70 15.67 4.23
C GLY A 185 9.04 15.04 4.59
N LEU A 186 9.41 15.02 5.88
CA LEU A 186 10.68 14.50 6.36
C LEU A 186 10.58 13.11 7.00
N SER A 187 9.37 12.57 7.17
CA SER A 187 9.16 11.28 7.83
C SER A 187 9.92 10.16 7.14
N ALA A 188 9.82 10.07 5.81
CA ALA A 188 10.54 9.07 5.01
C ALA A 188 12.06 9.19 5.18
N THR A 189 12.58 10.42 5.12
CA THR A 189 14.02 10.70 5.18
C THR A 189 14.64 10.33 6.53
N CYS A 190 13.84 10.24 7.61
CA CYS A 190 14.30 9.76 8.91
C CYS A 190 14.86 8.32 8.86
N MET A 191 14.58 7.56 7.80
CA MET A 191 15.22 6.25 7.57
C MET A 191 16.75 6.32 7.53
N LEU A 192 17.33 7.48 7.21
CA LEU A 192 18.77 7.70 7.10
C LEU A 192 19.45 7.97 8.46
N LEU A 193 18.67 8.08 9.54
CA LEU A 193 19.17 8.48 10.85
C LEU A 193 19.33 7.27 11.78
N SER A 194 20.49 6.61 11.74
CA SER A 194 20.79 5.44 12.60
C SER A 194 20.42 5.64 14.08
N PRO A 195 20.68 6.81 14.72
CA PRO A 195 20.31 7.00 16.13
C PRO A 195 18.81 6.86 16.43
N ILE A 196 17.94 7.12 15.46
CA ILE A 196 16.49 6.92 15.61
C ILE A 196 16.21 5.42 15.68
N TRP A 197 16.74 4.65 14.73
CA TRP A 197 16.49 3.21 14.61
C TRP A 197 17.13 2.40 15.74
N ASP A 198 18.30 2.80 16.21
CA ASP A 198 18.92 2.24 17.42
C ASP A 198 18.01 2.46 18.64
N HIS A 199 17.40 3.64 18.73
CA HIS A 199 16.47 3.94 19.82
C HIS A 199 15.20 3.10 19.73
N ILE A 200 14.63 2.85 18.56
CA ILE A 200 13.38 2.07 18.42
C ILE A 200 13.59 0.56 18.23
N GLY A 201 14.84 0.09 18.10
CA GLY A 201 15.18 -1.33 17.92
C GLY A 201 14.57 -2.26 18.97
N HIS A 202 14.44 -1.78 20.20
CA HIS A 202 13.86 -2.54 21.31
C HIS A 202 12.32 -2.61 21.29
N LEU A 203 11.66 -1.82 20.43
CA LEU A 203 10.19 -1.79 20.31
C LEU A 203 9.64 -2.85 19.35
N VAL A 204 10.51 -3.48 18.53
CA VAL A 204 10.10 -4.47 17.52
C VAL A 204 10.79 -5.81 17.78
N GLN A 205 10.11 -6.90 17.43
CA GLN A 205 10.68 -8.26 17.48
C GLN A 205 11.27 -8.64 16.12
N GLY A 206 12.51 -9.13 16.11
CA GLY A 206 13.21 -9.50 14.88
C GLY A 206 13.84 -8.31 14.15
N ARG A 207 14.00 -8.43 12.83
CA ARG A 207 14.57 -7.36 11.97
C ARG A 207 13.51 -6.35 11.58
N PHE A 208 13.90 -5.09 11.39
CA PHE A 208 12.98 -4.09 10.87
C PHE A 208 12.47 -4.44 9.47
N ARG A 209 11.17 -4.23 9.28
CA ARG A 209 10.53 -4.07 7.97
C ARG A 209 10.05 -2.65 7.87
N ILE A 210 10.44 -1.93 6.83
CA ILE A 210 10.16 -0.50 6.64
C ILE A 210 9.47 -0.31 5.30
N ALA A 211 8.34 0.40 5.28
CA ALA A 211 7.63 0.79 4.06
C ALA A 211 7.60 2.32 3.92
N ILE A 212 7.90 2.82 2.73
CA ILE A 212 8.04 4.25 2.45
C ILE A 212 7.20 4.62 1.22
N PRO A 213 5.87 4.68 1.38
CA PRO A 213 4.99 4.89 0.24
C PRO A 213 5.06 6.32 -0.32
N ASN A 214 5.38 7.32 0.50
CA ASN A 214 5.61 8.72 0.11
C ASN A 214 6.53 9.44 1.11
N ALA A 215 6.84 10.71 0.89
CA ALA A 215 7.77 11.49 1.72
C ALA A 215 7.28 11.72 3.17
N ASP A 216 5.96 11.78 3.38
CA ASP A 216 5.34 12.05 4.68
C ASP A 216 5.10 10.78 5.51
N THR A 217 5.32 9.59 4.94
CA THR A 217 4.96 8.32 5.56
C THR A 217 6.15 7.38 5.64
N CYS A 218 6.47 6.93 6.85
CA CYS A 218 7.42 5.85 7.11
C CYS A 218 6.77 4.86 8.09
N LEU A 219 6.36 3.69 7.59
CA LEU A 219 5.79 2.61 8.39
C LEU A 219 6.88 1.61 8.76
N PHE A 220 6.85 1.07 9.98
CA PHE A 220 7.78 0.01 10.36
C PHE A 220 7.20 -1.01 11.35
N CYS A 221 7.69 -2.24 11.26
CA CYS A 221 7.39 -3.33 12.19
C CYS A 221 8.55 -4.32 12.31
N GLY A 222 8.39 -5.30 13.20
CA GLY A 222 9.31 -6.43 13.35
C GLY A 222 9.05 -7.54 12.33
N SER A 223 10.10 -8.24 11.89
CA SER A 223 10.01 -9.29 10.88
C SER A 223 9.32 -10.56 11.35
N ASP A 224 9.26 -10.79 12.67
CA ASP A 224 8.81 -12.06 13.25
C ASP A 224 7.28 -12.13 13.33
N GLU A 225 6.59 -11.04 12.98
CA GLU A 225 5.14 -10.92 12.98
C GLU A 225 4.60 -10.90 11.54
N GLU A 226 4.51 -12.07 10.90
CA GLU A 226 4.10 -12.17 9.47
C GLU A 226 2.78 -11.45 9.15
N LEU A 227 1.79 -11.54 10.04
CA LEU A 227 0.51 -10.85 9.88
C LEU A 227 0.66 -9.32 9.91
N THR A 228 1.47 -8.81 10.84
CA THR A 228 1.79 -7.37 10.95
C THR A 228 2.48 -6.87 9.69
N VAL A 229 3.46 -7.64 9.16
CA VAL A 229 4.16 -7.30 7.93
C VAL A 229 3.20 -7.25 6.75
N ALA A 230 2.29 -8.22 6.62
CA ALA A 230 1.28 -8.23 5.57
C ALA A 230 0.37 -6.98 5.66
N MET A 231 -0.21 -6.71 6.83
CA MET A 231 -1.08 -5.55 7.03
C MET A 231 -0.38 -4.21 6.76
N MET A 232 0.87 -4.05 7.22
CA MET A 232 1.67 -2.86 6.94
C MET A 232 1.92 -2.70 5.44
N THR A 233 2.19 -3.81 4.73
CA THR A 233 2.40 -3.83 3.28
C THR A 233 1.15 -3.38 2.53
N ASP A 234 -0.04 -3.84 2.93
CA ASP A 234 -1.29 -3.43 2.27
C ASP A 234 -1.58 -1.94 2.45
N ILE A 235 -1.43 -1.45 3.69
CA ILE A 235 -1.65 -0.03 4.00
C ILE A 235 -0.63 0.83 3.25
N ALA A 236 0.63 0.40 3.17
CA ALA A 236 1.63 1.09 2.37
C ALA A 236 1.27 1.10 0.88
N ASP A 237 0.77 -0.01 0.30
CA ASP A 237 0.41 -0.04 -1.12
C ASP A 237 -0.78 0.88 -1.42
N ASP A 238 -1.77 0.96 -0.52
CA ASP A 238 -2.89 1.90 -0.64
C ASP A 238 -2.41 3.35 -0.58
N ILE A 239 -1.59 3.71 0.42
CA ILE A 239 -1.00 5.07 0.52
C ILE A 239 -0.16 5.38 -0.73
N TRP A 240 0.60 4.42 -1.23
CA TRP A 240 1.44 4.60 -2.42
C TRP A 240 0.56 4.90 -3.65
N ARG A 241 -0.52 4.13 -3.87
CA ARG A 241 -1.45 4.34 -4.98
C ARG A 241 -2.14 5.70 -4.90
N GLU A 242 -2.55 6.11 -3.70
CA GLU A 242 -3.19 7.42 -3.46
C GLU A 242 -2.21 8.59 -3.66
N SER A 243 -0.90 8.35 -3.51
CA SER A 243 0.13 9.39 -3.61
C SER A 243 0.44 9.83 -5.06
N GLY A 244 0.09 9.03 -6.07
CA GLY A 244 0.31 9.38 -7.48
C GLY A 244 1.76 9.75 -7.79
N ASP A 245 1.98 10.96 -8.32
CA ASP A 245 3.33 11.47 -8.67
C ASP A 245 4.23 11.72 -7.45
N LYS A 246 3.66 11.78 -6.24
CA LYS A 246 4.41 11.94 -4.97
C LYS A 246 4.82 10.61 -4.35
N ALA A 247 4.44 9.49 -4.94
CA ALA A 247 4.77 8.18 -4.42
C ALA A 247 6.29 7.96 -4.44
N LEU A 248 6.85 7.34 -3.40
CA LEU A 248 8.28 7.07 -3.28
C LEU A 248 8.62 5.64 -3.66
N SER A 249 8.27 4.64 -2.84
CA SER A 249 8.69 3.26 -3.10
C SER A 249 7.55 2.27 -2.98
N ARG A 250 7.56 1.26 -3.86
CA ARG A 250 6.73 0.06 -3.73
C ARG A 250 7.47 -1.11 -3.10
N GLN A 251 8.60 -0.89 -2.46
CA GLN A 251 9.41 -1.94 -1.89
C GLN A 251 9.36 -1.89 -0.37
N ILE A 252 9.50 -3.06 0.27
CA ILE A 252 9.78 -3.16 1.69
C ILE A 252 11.28 -3.20 1.89
N PHE A 253 11.75 -2.42 2.83
CA PHE A 253 13.15 -2.31 3.19
C PHE A 253 13.42 -2.92 4.57
N THR A 254 14.69 -3.16 4.85
CA THR A 254 15.21 -3.52 6.17
C THR A 254 16.48 -2.73 6.42
N LEU A 255 16.81 -2.52 7.69
CA LEU A 255 18.10 -1.98 8.10
C LEU A 255 18.95 -3.15 8.58
N ASP A 256 20.19 -3.24 8.09
CA ASP A 256 21.14 -4.19 8.65
C ASP A 256 21.66 -3.73 10.02
N GLY A 257 22.43 -4.57 10.70
CA GLY A 257 23.00 -4.23 12.02
C GLY A 257 24.00 -3.06 12.00
N ALA A 258 24.35 -2.53 10.82
CA ALA A 258 25.15 -1.32 10.64
C ALA A 258 24.30 -0.10 10.23
N GLY A 259 22.97 -0.24 10.20
CA GLY A 259 22.03 0.81 9.78
C GLY A 259 21.98 1.02 8.27
N LEU A 260 22.55 0.11 7.47
CA LEU A 260 22.47 0.20 6.01
C LEU A 260 21.13 -0.33 5.52
N LEU A 261 20.54 0.41 4.60
CA LEU A 261 19.31 0.03 3.96
C LEU A 261 19.53 -1.17 3.02
N ALA A 262 18.59 -2.11 3.01
CA ALA A 262 18.51 -3.16 2.01
C ALA A 262 17.05 -3.42 1.60
N VAL A 263 16.83 -3.83 0.35
CA VAL A 263 15.53 -4.30 -0.12
C VAL A 263 15.30 -5.70 0.44
N VAL A 264 14.10 -5.94 0.97
CA VAL A 264 13.68 -7.29 1.37
C VAL A 264 13.29 -8.07 0.11
N PRO A 265 13.99 -9.16 -0.25
CA PRO A 265 13.65 -9.95 -1.43
C PRO A 265 12.21 -10.45 -1.36
N ASP A 266 11.52 -10.46 -2.49
CA ASP A 266 10.13 -10.94 -2.64
C ASP A 266 9.07 -10.23 -1.79
N ALA A 267 9.42 -9.18 -1.06
CA ALA A 267 8.52 -8.36 -0.25
C ALA A 267 8.18 -7.03 -0.93
N GLY A 268 7.92 -7.04 -2.24
CA GLY A 268 7.35 -5.85 -2.89
C GLY A 268 5.92 -5.60 -2.39
N LEU A 269 5.52 -4.33 -2.27
CA LEU A 269 4.11 -3.91 -2.08
C LEU A 269 3.19 -4.48 -3.18
N ALA A 270 3.78 -4.89 -4.31
CA ALA A 270 3.13 -5.70 -5.31
C ALA A 270 3.03 -7.17 -4.86
N HIS A 271 2.10 -7.50 -3.95
CA HIS A 271 1.62 -8.86 -3.86
C HIS A 271 1.09 -9.32 -5.23
N LYS A 272 1.48 -10.55 -5.64
CA LYS A 272 0.84 -11.33 -6.71
C LYS A 272 -0.68 -11.33 -6.48
N LYS A 273 -1.44 -10.43 -7.11
CA LYS A 273 -2.93 -10.38 -7.15
C LYS A 273 -3.59 -11.24 -6.05
N SER A 274 -3.31 -10.97 -4.79
CA SER A 274 -4.17 -11.41 -3.71
C SER A 274 -5.24 -10.35 -3.69
N SER A 275 -6.41 -10.76 -4.13
CA SER A 275 -7.66 -10.02 -4.05
C SER A 275 -7.70 -9.05 -2.86
N VAL A 276 -7.79 -7.76 -3.21
CA VAL A 276 -8.01 -6.57 -2.39
C VAL A 276 -8.40 -6.86 -0.93
N ILE A 277 -7.53 -6.48 0.00
CA ILE A 277 -7.82 -6.35 1.44
C ILE A 277 -8.76 -5.16 1.60
N ASP A 278 -10.03 -5.38 1.99
CA ASP A 278 -10.82 -4.31 2.61
C ASP A 278 -10.39 -4.25 4.07
N PRO A 279 -9.64 -3.22 4.51
CA PRO A 279 -9.19 -3.08 5.92
C PRO A 279 -10.36 -2.94 6.92
N ARG A 280 -11.62 -2.91 6.44
CA ARG A 280 -12.83 -2.94 7.27
C ARG A 280 -13.40 -4.34 7.51
N SER A 281 -12.85 -5.39 6.89
CA SER A 281 -13.22 -6.77 7.19
C SER A 281 -12.65 -7.19 8.55
N ARG A 282 -13.31 -6.75 9.63
CA ARG A 282 -12.92 -6.94 11.03
C ARG A 282 -13.46 -8.28 11.58
N ALA A 283 -13.04 -9.40 11.00
CA ALA A 283 -13.29 -10.66 11.69
C ALA A 283 -12.50 -10.68 13.00
N SER A 284 -13.17 -10.99 14.11
CA SER A 284 -12.53 -11.29 15.40
C SER A 284 -11.56 -12.45 15.25
N ASP A 285 -11.92 -13.43 14.43
CA ASP A 285 -11.24 -14.70 14.30
C ASP A 285 -11.06 -15.08 12.83
N PRO A 286 -10.14 -14.46 12.07
CA PRO A 286 -10.02 -14.71 10.63
C PRO A 286 -9.70 -16.18 10.34
N GLY A 287 -10.33 -16.75 9.31
CA GLY A 287 -10.10 -18.13 8.91
C GLY A 287 -8.65 -18.42 8.50
N LEU A 288 -8.00 -17.50 7.78
CA LEU A 288 -6.66 -17.65 7.21
C LEU A 288 -6.52 -18.92 6.35
N LEU A 289 -7.59 -19.32 5.66
CA LEU A 289 -7.64 -20.52 4.83
C LEU A 289 -7.57 -20.17 3.35
N GLN A 290 -6.90 -21.04 2.59
CA GLN A 290 -6.85 -20.94 1.12
C GLN A 290 -8.04 -21.68 0.50
N LEU A 291 -8.70 -21.04 -0.47
CA LEU A 291 -9.75 -21.68 -1.27
C LEU A 291 -9.16 -22.75 -2.20
N SER A 292 -9.71 -23.95 -2.15
CA SER A 292 -9.50 -25.01 -3.14
C SER A 292 -10.51 -24.86 -4.29
N GLN A 293 -10.04 -24.41 -5.45
CA GLN A 293 -10.91 -24.30 -6.63
C GLN A 293 -11.48 -25.66 -7.06
N ALA A 294 -10.74 -26.75 -6.84
CA ALA A 294 -11.20 -28.10 -7.16
C ALA A 294 -12.41 -28.50 -6.29
N ARG A 295 -12.34 -28.27 -4.98
CA ARG A 295 -13.46 -28.53 -4.07
C ARG A 295 -14.63 -27.59 -4.31
N LEU A 296 -14.37 -26.29 -4.52
CA LEU A 296 -15.42 -25.34 -4.87
C LEU A 296 -16.16 -25.75 -6.15
N ARG A 297 -15.45 -26.27 -7.17
CA ARG A 297 -16.07 -26.77 -8.40
C ARG A 297 -16.97 -27.98 -8.15
N GLN A 298 -16.63 -28.84 -7.20
CA GLN A 298 -17.48 -29.97 -6.83
C GLN A 298 -18.76 -29.50 -6.12
N LEU A 299 -18.65 -28.49 -5.25
CA LEU A 299 -19.76 -27.98 -4.45
C LEU A 299 -20.67 -26.99 -5.19
N GLN A 300 -20.11 -26.18 -6.09
CA GLN A 300 -20.81 -25.11 -6.82
C GLN A 300 -20.37 -25.08 -8.29
N ARG A 301 -20.89 -26.03 -9.08
CA ARG A 301 -20.54 -26.18 -10.50
C ARG A 301 -20.87 -24.95 -11.34
N GLU A 302 -21.93 -24.23 -10.98
CA GLU A 302 -22.47 -23.07 -11.72
C GLU A 302 -21.46 -21.92 -11.88
N LEU A 303 -20.45 -21.83 -11.00
CA LEU A 303 -19.37 -20.85 -11.11
C LEU A 303 -18.40 -21.15 -12.26
N PHE A 304 -18.26 -22.43 -12.63
CA PHE A 304 -17.24 -22.89 -13.58
C PHE A 304 -17.85 -23.31 -14.92
N GLU A 305 -19.10 -23.76 -14.94
CA GLU A 305 -19.79 -24.19 -16.16
C GLU A 305 -20.58 -23.02 -16.77
N PRO A 306 -20.53 -22.79 -18.10
CA PRO A 306 -21.30 -21.72 -18.74
C PRO A 306 -22.79 -21.81 -18.37
N SER A 307 -23.32 -20.76 -17.75
CA SER A 307 -24.71 -20.65 -17.30
C SER A 307 -25.24 -19.31 -17.77
N GLN A 308 -26.53 -19.25 -18.08
CA GLN A 308 -27.17 -18.01 -18.51
C GLN A 308 -27.27 -16.97 -17.38
N GLU A 309 -27.14 -17.40 -16.13
CA GLU A 309 -27.35 -16.58 -14.93
C GLU A 309 -26.11 -15.78 -14.51
N LEU A 310 -24.90 -16.30 -14.74
CA LEU A 310 -23.65 -15.67 -14.32
C LEU A 310 -22.70 -15.47 -15.49
N ASN A 311 -22.43 -14.22 -15.85
CA ASN A 311 -21.40 -13.88 -16.82
C ASN A 311 -19.98 -14.08 -16.24
N ALA A 312 -18.96 -14.00 -17.09
CA ALA A 312 -17.56 -14.21 -16.70
C ALA A 312 -17.08 -13.25 -15.59
N ALA A 313 -17.52 -11.99 -15.60
CA ALA A 313 -17.14 -11.01 -14.60
C ALA A 313 -17.78 -11.30 -13.24
N ASP A 314 -19.06 -11.68 -13.22
CA ASP A 314 -19.77 -12.07 -11.99
C ASP A 314 -19.13 -13.31 -11.37
N ARG A 315 -18.75 -14.30 -12.17
CA ARG A 315 -18.01 -15.49 -11.69
C ARG A 315 -16.70 -15.13 -11.03
N GLN A 316 -15.91 -14.27 -11.69
CA GLN A 316 -14.64 -13.84 -11.14
C GLN A 316 -14.82 -13.08 -9.82
N ALA A 317 -15.85 -12.23 -9.73
CA ALA A 317 -16.18 -11.52 -8.50
C ALA A 317 -16.58 -12.47 -7.37
N TRP A 318 -17.36 -13.52 -7.66
CA TRP A 318 -17.71 -14.53 -6.66
C TRP A 318 -16.51 -15.35 -6.20
N LEU A 319 -15.64 -15.79 -7.12
CA LEU A 319 -14.42 -16.51 -6.78
C LEU A 319 -13.53 -15.68 -5.85
N GLN A 320 -13.34 -14.40 -6.19
CA GLN A 320 -12.62 -13.45 -5.36
C GLN A 320 -13.26 -13.31 -3.97
N LEU A 321 -14.59 -13.15 -3.90
CA LEU A 321 -15.29 -13.05 -2.62
C LEU A 321 -15.09 -14.32 -1.77
N PHE A 322 -15.12 -15.51 -2.36
CA PHE A 322 -14.94 -16.77 -1.63
C PHE A 322 -13.52 -16.96 -1.12
N GLU A 323 -12.52 -16.55 -1.90
CA GLU A 323 -11.12 -16.48 -1.45
C GLU A 323 -10.98 -15.51 -0.28
N GLU A 324 -11.51 -14.30 -0.41
CA GLU A 324 -11.49 -13.28 0.64
C GLU A 324 -12.23 -13.76 1.90
N GLN A 325 -13.39 -14.41 1.74
CA GLN A 325 -14.18 -14.94 2.85
C GLN A 325 -13.40 -16.01 3.60
N LEU A 326 -12.85 -17.04 2.95
CA LEU A 326 -12.09 -18.07 3.67
C LEU A 326 -10.81 -17.54 4.32
N ALA A 327 -10.18 -16.54 3.71
CA ALA A 327 -8.99 -15.91 4.26
C ALA A 327 -9.29 -15.00 5.46
N ARG A 328 -10.40 -14.23 5.42
CA ARG A 328 -10.62 -13.08 6.33
C ARG A 328 -11.96 -13.05 7.02
N GLY A 329 -12.88 -13.92 6.64
CA GLY A 329 -14.16 -14.05 7.31
C GLY A 329 -13.97 -14.62 8.71
N ASP A 330 -14.99 -14.44 9.54
CA ASP A 330 -14.96 -14.80 10.94
C ASP A 330 -15.20 -16.30 11.12
N SER A 331 -14.19 -17.00 11.62
CA SER A 331 -14.18 -18.45 11.75
C SER A 331 -14.81 -18.87 13.07
N ARG A 332 -15.87 -19.66 12.97
CA ARG A 332 -16.71 -20.11 14.10
C ARG A 332 -17.03 -21.60 14.00
N ALA A 333 -17.62 -22.14 15.05
CA ALA A 333 -18.09 -23.51 15.09
C ALA A 333 -19.21 -23.78 14.06
N ALA A 334 -19.17 -24.96 13.45
CA ALA A 334 -20.28 -25.56 12.74
C ALA A 334 -20.42 -27.04 13.14
N ILE A 335 -21.64 -27.56 13.20
CA ILE A 335 -21.87 -28.94 13.65
C ILE A 335 -22.89 -29.65 12.78
N VAL A 336 -22.61 -30.91 12.45
CA VAL A 336 -23.55 -31.77 11.73
C VAL A 336 -24.67 -32.19 12.67
N LEU A 337 -25.91 -31.91 12.30
CA LEU A 337 -27.11 -32.28 13.08
C LEU A 337 -27.79 -33.53 12.53
N ASP A 338 -27.83 -33.67 11.21
CA ASP A 338 -28.45 -34.82 10.54
C ASP A 338 -27.57 -35.20 9.33
N PRO A 339 -26.74 -36.26 9.44
CA PRO A 339 -25.87 -36.67 8.35
C PRO A 339 -26.65 -37.31 7.18
N GLU A 340 -27.83 -37.89 7.41
CA GLU A 340 -28.64 -38.50 6.35
C GLU A 340 -29.22 -37.44 5.41
N ARG A 341 -29.61 -36.30 5.98
CA ARG A 341 -30.11 -35.13 5.23
C ARG A 341 -29.03 -34.09 4.95
N ALA A 342 -27.80 -34.33 5.39
CA ALA A 342 -26.66 -33.42 5.35
C ALA A 342 -26.98 -32.01 5.89
N VAL A 343 -27.61 -31.96 7.07
CA VAL A 343 -27.93 -30.70 7.75
C VAL A 343 -26.81 -30.32 8.72
N VAL A 344 -26.34 -29.09 8.58
CA VAL A 344 -25.28 -28.49 9.40
C VAL A 344 -25.83 -27.22 10.05
N ALA A 345 -25.64 -27.05 11.36
CA ALA A 345 -25.80 -25.76 12.01
C ALA A 345 -24.49 -24.98 11.93
N ALA A 346 -24.55 -23.73 11.48
CA ALA A 346 -23.42 -22.79 11.47
C ALA A 346 -23.69 -21.67 12.48
N TYR A 347 -22.75 -21.47 13.42
CA TYR A 347 -22.88 -20.51 14.51
C TYR A 347 -22.22 -19.17 14.18
N THR A 348 -22.71 -18.13 14.83
CA THR A 348 -22.01 -16.86 15.02
C THR A 348 -22.32 -16.32 16.40
N ASP A 349 -21.29 -15.79 17.06
CA ASP A 349 -21.35 -15.07 18.32
C ASP A 349 -21.97 -13.67 18.15
N GLU A 350 -21.78 -13.02 17.00
CA GLU A 350 -22.32 -11.68 16.72
C GLU A 350 -23.85 -11.59 16.83
N LEU A 351 -24.56 -12.65 16.46
CA LEU A 351 -26.03 -12.77 16.62
C LEU A 351 -26.40 -13.75 17.73
N ASP A 352 -25.40 -14.41 18.32
CA ASP A 352 -25.55 -15.51 19.26
C ASP A 352 -26.57 -16.57 18.79
N CYS A 353 -26.47 -16.98 17.54
CA CYS A 353 -27.47 -17.84 16.93
C CYS A 353 -26.86 -18.81 15.90
N VAL A 354 -27.69 -19.75 15.46
CA VAL A 354 -27.38 -20.66 14.36
C VAL A 354 -28.31 -20.41 13.17
N VAL A 355 -27.75 -20.59 11.98
CA VAL A 355 -28.53 -20.88 10.77
C VAL A 355 -28.29 -22.32 10.34
N LEU A 356 -29.33 -22.96 9.82
CA LEU A 356 -29.25 -24.32 9.34
C LEU A 356 -28.91 -24.29 7.85
N LEU A 357 -27.98 -25.14 7.44
CA LEU A 357 -27.56 -25.33 6.06
C LEU A 357 -27.86 -26.78 5.67
N GLN A 358 -28.43 -26.98 4.49
CA GLN A 358 -28.62 -28.31 3.92
C GLN A 358 -27.76 -28.46 2.67
N PHE A 359 -27.03 -29.57 2.60
CA PHE A 359 -26.18 -29.96 1.49
C PHE A 359 -26.74 -31.18 0.76
N ASP A 360 -26.08 -31.60 -0.32
CA ASP A 360 -26.35 -32.90 -0.92
C ASP A 360 -25.96 -34.03 0.07
N PRO A 361 -26.87 -34.97 0.41
CA PRO A 361 -26.57 -36.14 1.24
C PRO A 361 -25.36 -36.98 0.80
N GLN A 362 -24.97 -36.93 -0.47
CA GLN A 362 -23.75 -37.58 -0.96
C GLN A 362 -22.48 -36.95 -0.38
N LEU A 363 -22.48 -35.65 -0.09
CA LEU A 363 -21.33 -34.96 0.54
C LEU A 363 -21.11 -35.48 1.96
N ALA A 364 -22.18 -35.59 2.76
CA ALA A 364 -22.08 -36.13 4.12
C ALA A 364 -21.48 -37.55 4.12
N ARG A 365 -21.92 -38.41 3.19
CA ARG A 365 -21.36 -39.76 3.02
C ARG A 365 -19.90 -39.74 2.58
N LEU A 366 -19.54 -38.90 1.61
CA LEU A 366 -18.18 -38.77 1.09
C LEU A 366 -17.19 -38.31 2.17
N HIS A 367 -17.63 -37.38 3.03
CA HIS A 367 -16.81 -36.82 4.10
C HIS A 367 -16.93 -37.57 5.43
N GLY A 368 -17.67 -38.69 5.47
CA GLY A 368 -17.85 -39.50 6.67
C GLY A 368 -18.50 -38.75 7.84
N TRP A 369 -19.40 -37.81 7.54
CA TRP A 369 -20.08 -37.03 8.56
C TRP A 369 -20.98 -37.89 9.44
N GLN A 370 -20.87 -37.66 10.74
CA GLN A 370 -21.73 -38.22 11.78
C GLN A 370 -22.42 -37.08 12.53
N GLU A 371 -23.57 -37.34 13.17
CA GLU A 371 -24.15 -36.36 14.09
C GLU A 371 -23.10 -35.91 15.13
N GLY A 372 -22.98 -34.60 15.33
CA GLY A 372 -21.99 -34.01 16.22
C GLY A 372 -20.61 -33.77 15.61
N SER A 373 -20.39 -34.14 14.35
CA SER A 373 -19.11 -33.84 13.66
C SER A 373 -18.82 -32.35 13.69
N ARG A 374 -17.63 -31.99 14.18
CA ARG A 374 -17.16 -30.60 14.29
C ARG A 374 -16.60 -30.11 12.97
N LEU A 375 -17.24 -29.11 12.40
CA LEU A 375 -16.86 -28.42 11.17
C LEU A 375 -16.49 -26.96 11.49
N LEU A 376 -15.75 -26.32 10.60
CA LEU A 376 -15.45 -24.89 10.69
C LEU A 376 -16.34 -24.13 9.71
N THR A 377 -17.09 -23.14 10.19
CA THR A 377 -17.72 -22.14 9.32
C THR A 377 -16.84 -20.89 9.27
N VAL A 378 -16.84 -20.20 8.14
CA VAL A 378 -16.25 -18.88 7.99
C VAL A 378 -17.35 -17.93 7.52
N ASN A 379 -17.65 -16.91 8.33
CA ASN A 379 -18.82 -16.07 8.20
C ASN A 379 -18.47 -14.70 7.61
N LEU A 380 -19.35 -14.19 6.73
CA LEU A 380 -19.43 -12.77 6.39
C LEU A 380 -20.77 -12.22 6.85
N TYR A 381 -20.78 -10.95 7.28
CA TYR A 381 -21.94 -10.36 7.93
C TYR A 381 -22.64 -9.30 7.08
N VAL A 382 -23.95 -9.18 7.26
CA VAL A 382 -24.78 -8.11 6.67
C VAL A 382 -25.21 -7.17 7.79
N PRO A 383 -24.89 -5.86 7.72
CA PRO A 383 -25.25 -4.89 8.75
C PRO A 383 -26.76 -4.86 9.06
N ARG A 384 -27.12 -4.73 10.35
CA ARG A 384 -28.52 -4.73 10.85
C ARG A 384 -29.42 -3.69 10.20
N GLN A 385 -28.85 -2.58 9.73
CA GLN A 385 -29.58 -1.54 8.99
C GLN A 385 -30.29 -2.07 7.73
N HIS A 386 -29.88 -3.24 7.22
CA HIS A 386 -30.52 -3.92 6.10
C HIS A 386 -31.68 -4.84 6.51
N GLY A 387 -32.06 -4.86 7.79
CA GLY A 387 -33.09 -5.72 8.35
C GLY A 387 -32.52 -6.98 9.01
N LEU A 388 -33.39 -7.69 9.73
CA LEU A 388 -33.10 -8.99 10.32
C LEU A 388 -33.62 -10.07 9.36
N ALA A 389 -32.78 -11.00 8.95
CA ALA A 389 -33.20 -12.15 8.14
C ALA A 389 -34.28 -12.96 8.89
N GLY A 390 -35.37 -13.35 8.20
CA GLY A 390 -36.52 -14.00 8.86
C GLY A 390 -36.21 -15.36 9.49
N ASP A 391 -35.20 -16.07 8.96
CA ASP A 391 -34.72 -17.35 9.49
C ASP A 391 -33.67 -17.21 10.60
N VAL A 392 -33.25 -15.99 10.93
CA VAL A 392 -32.35 -15.67 12.03
C VAL A 392 -33.16 -15.33 13.28
N LYS A 393 -32.96 -16.09 14.36
CA LYS A 393 -33.48 -15.76 15.69
C LYS A 393 -32.30 -15.43 16.60
N PRO A 394 -31.99 -14.14 16.81
CA PRO A 394 -30.85 -13.75 17.63
C PRO A 394 -30.96 -14.28 19.06
N GLY A 395 -29.84 -14.67 19.64
CA GLY A 395 -29.75 -15.16 21.01
C GLY A 395 -29.60 -14.03 22.03
N PRO A 396 -29.52 -14.39 23.33
CA PRO A 396 -29.33 -13.43 24.42
C PRO A 396 -28.08 -12.55 24.29
N ALA A 397 -27.05 -12.98 23.56
CA ALA A 397 -25.81 -12.23 23.35
C ALA A 397 -25.69 -11.55 21.97
N ASP A 398 -26.80 -11.33 21.24
CA ASP A 398 -26.82 -10.53 20.00
C ASP A 398 -26.21 -9.14 20.22
N THR A 399 -25.19 -8.78 19.43
CA THR A 399 -24.52 -7.47 19.51
C THR A 399 -25.38 -6.34 18.93
N GLY A 400 -26.41 -6.67 18.13
CA GLY A 400 -27.27 -5.73 17.42
C GLY A 400 -26.62 -5.11 16.19
N THR A 401 -25.37 -5.45 15.88
CA THR A 401 -24.61 -4.87 14.76
C THR A 401 -25.03 -5.45 13.41
N TYR A 402 -25.31 -6.74 13.37
CA TYR A 402 -25.59 -7.49 12.16
C TYR A 402 -27.02 -8.04 12.16
N GLY A 403 -27.59 -8.23 10.97
CA GLY A 403 -28.95 -8.76 10.79
C GLY A 403 -29.01 -10.04 9.97
N ASN A 404 -27.91 -10.43 9.35
CA ASN A 404 -27.75 -11.70 8.66
C ASN A 404 -26.26 -12.04 8.53
N PHE A 405 -25.95 -13.28 8.20
CA PHE A 405 -24.61 -13.73 7.87
C PHE A 405 -24.63 -14.80 6.77
N ARG A 406 -23.49 -14.97 6.10
CA ARG A 406 -23.22 -15.94 5.04
C ARG A 406 -22.19 -16.95 5.56
N PRO A 407 -22.60 -18.08 6.12
CA PRO A 407 -21.68 -19.13 6.57
C PRO A 407 -21.15 -19.96 5.39
N MET A 408 -19.83 -20.13 5.30
CA MET A 408 -19.20 -21.08 4.39
C MET A 408 -18.51 -22.17 5.19
N ILE A 409 -18.86 -23.44 4.92
CA ILE A 409 -18.23 -24.58 5.59
C ILE A 409 -16.85 -24.82 5.00
N ALA A 410 -15.81 -24.39 5.72
CA ALA A 410 -14.44 -24.38 5.22
C ALA A 410 -13.88 -25.79 4.98
N ASP A 411 -14.34 -26.78 5.75
CA ASP A 411 -14.04 -28.21 5.55
C ASP A 411 -14.31 -28.69 4.12
N LEU A 412 -15.33 -28.13 3.46
CA LEU A 412 -15.70 -28.48 2.10
C LEU A 412 -14.95 -27.68 1.04
N LEU A 413 -14.12 -26.70 1.42
CA LEU A 413 -13.64 -25.67 0.50
C LEU A 413 -12.14 -25.42 0.55
N THR A 414 -11.41 -25.94 1.53
CA THR A 414 -9.95 -25.78 1.64
C THR A 414 -9.21 -27.11 1.58
N ASP A 415 -8.00 -27.10 1.03
CA ASP A 415 -7.07 -28.23 1.13
C ASP A 415 -6.10 -28.11 2.32
N ASP A 416 -6.07 -26.97 3.02
CA ASP A 416 -5.20 -26.74 4.18
C ASP A 416 -5.75 -27.40 5.45
N GLN A 417 -5.60 -28.71 5.52
CA GLN A 417 -6.09 -29.51 6.66
C GLN A 417 -5.43 -29.16 7.99
N ARG A 418 -4.16 -28.72 7.96
CA ARG A 418 -3.43 -28.33 9.17
C ARG A 418 -4.04 -27.06 9.76
N ARG A 419 -4.16 -25.99 8.97
CA ARG A 419 -4.75 -24.73 9.44
C ARG A 419 -6.20 -24.92 9.88
N LEU A 420 -6.97 -25.73 9.15
CA LEU A 420 -8.33 -26.08 9.51
C LEU A 420 -8.40 -26.74 10.90
N ALA A 421 -7.52 -27.71 11.18
CA ALA A 421 -7.45 -28.38 12.48
C ALA A 421 -7.02 -27.42 13.60
N ASP A 422 -6.00 -26.58 13.34
CA ASP A 422 -5.51 -25.58 14.30
C ASP A 422 -6.62 -24.60 14.70
N ARG A 423 -7.39 -24.10 13.72
CA ARG A 423 -8.52 -23.19 14.00
C ARG A 423 -9.62 -23.85 14.79
N LYS A 424 -9.98 -25.10 14.48
CA LYS A 424 -10.97 -25.84 15.28
C LYS A 424 -10.53 -26.06 16.72
N ALA A 425 -9.24 -26.30 16.94
CA ALA A 425 -8.67 -26.51 18.27
C ALA A 425 -8.64 -25.22 19.13
N GLN A 426 -8.67 -24.04 18.48
CA GLN A 426 -8.72 -22.73 19.14
C GLN A 426 -10.15 -22.30 19.53
N ILE A 427 -11.18 -23.00 19.06
CA ILE A 427 -12.57 -22.72 19.43
C ILE A 427 -12.87 -23.38 20.77
N ASP A 428 -13.31 -22.58 21.74
CA ASP A 428 -13.66 -23.02 23.08
C ASP A 428 -14.74 -24.11 23.08
N GLU A 429 -14.61 -25.08 23.98
CA GLU A 429 -15.58 -26.17 24.14
C GLU A 429 -17.00 -25.64 24.45
N ALA A 430 -17.10 -24.50 25.13
CA ALA A 430 -18.38 -23.85 25.40
C ALA A 430 -19.11 -23.45 24.11
N GLU A 431 -18.40 -22.98 23.07
CA GLU A 431 -18.98 -22.65 21.78
C GLU A 431 -19.51 -23.92 21.09
N TRP A 432 -18.73 -25.01 21.10
CA TRP A 432 -19.14 -26.30 20.54
C TRP A 432 -20.41 -26.87 21.20
N GLN A 433 -20.54 -26.76 22.53
CA GLN A 433 -21.75 -27.17 23.23
C GLN A 433 -22.94 -26.25 22.94
N ARG A 434 -22.67 -24.95 22.86
CA ARG A 434 -23.69 -23.93 22.56
C ARG A 434 -24.32 -24.14 21.19
N ILE A 435 -23.50 -24.33 20.15
CA ILE A 435 -24.00 -24.60 18.80
C ILE A 435 -24.77 -25.92 18.72
N LEU A 436 -24.34 -26.97 19.42
CA LEU A 436 -25.07 -28.24 19.42
C LEU A 436 -26.47 -28.07 20.02
N LEU A 437 -26.57 -27.37 21.15
CA LEU A 437 -27.85 -27.10 21.82
C LEU A 437 -28.77 -26.23 20.94
N GLN A 438 -28.26 -25.10 20.45
CA GLN A 438 -29.03 -24.20 19.59
C GLN A 438 -29.42 -24.87 18.26
N GLY A 439 -28.50 -25.64 17.67
CA GLY A 439 -28.70 -26.41 16.45
C GLY A 439 -29.82 -27.43 16.59
N ARG A 440 -29.80 -28.26 17.64
CA ARG A 440 -30.87 -29.22 17.92
C ARG A 440 -32.22 -28.54 18.14
N HIS A 441 -32.25 -27.46 18.92
CA HIS A 441 -33.48 -26.70 19.14
C HIS A 441 -34.01 -26.10 17.83
N ALA A 442 -33.14 -25.54 16.98
CA ALA A 442 -33.51 -25.01 15.68
C ALA A 442 -34.00 -26.11 14.72
N TRP A 443 -33.40 -27.29 14.76
CA TRP A 443 -33.75 -28.42 13.89
C TRP A 443 -35.10 -29.04 14.23
N HIS A 444 -35.49 -29.03 15.51
CA HIS A 444 -36.79 -29.53 15.96
C HIS A 444 -37.92 -28.50 15.87
N ASP A 445 -37.63 -27.23 15.58
CA ASP A 445 -38.66 -26.22 15.27
C ASP A 445 -39.12 -26.41 13.83
N GLU A 446 -40.27 -27.06 13.64
CA GLU A 446 -40.85 -27.40 12.31
C GLU A 446 -41.01 -26.20 11.36
N ARG A 447 -40.97 -24.97 11.90
CA ARG A 447 -41.03 -23.73 11.11
C ARG A 447 -39.70 -23.34 10.48
N ARG A 448 -38.57 -23.92 10.92
CA ARG A 448 -37.25 -23.58 10.38
C ARG A 448 -36.91 -24.48 9.20
N THR A 449 -36.68 -23.84 8.06
CA THR A 449 -36.17 -24.50 6.85
C THR A 449 -34.67 -24.22 6.73
N PRO A 450 -33.81 -25.22 6.50
CA PRO A 450 -32.40 -24.97 6.20
C PRO A 450 -32.21 -24.15 4.92
N ARG A 451 -31.20 -23.30 4.90
CA ARG A 451 -30.72 -22.66 3.67
C ARG A 451 -30.00 -23.68 2.81
N ASP A 452 -29.88 -23.40 1.52
CA ASP A 452 -28.95 -24.12 0.65
C ASP A 452 -27.51 -23.86 1.12
N GLY A 453 -26.80 -24.93 1.49
CA GLY A 453 -25.44 -24.85 2.02
C GLY A 453 -24.38 -24.46 0.99
N ARG A 454 -24.70 -24.44 -0.31
CA ARG A 454 -23.72 -24.14 -1.34
C ARG A 454 -23.27 -22.66 -1.28
N PRO A 455 -21.99 -22.35 -1.59
CA PRO A 455 -21.39 -21.04 -1.39
C PRO A 455 -22.16 -19.87 -1.98
N LEU A 456 -22.83 -20.00 -3.14
CA LEU A 456 -23.63 -18.92 -3.74
C LEU A 456 -24.89 -18.58 -2.95
N HIS A 457 -25.44 -19.54 -2.20
CA HIS A 457 -26.79 -19.49 -1.65
C HIS A 457 -26.84 -19.47 -0.12
N CYS A 458 -25.77 -19.86 0.57
CA CYS A 458 -25.74 -19.99 2.04
C CYS A 458 -26.02 -18.68 2.81
N GLY A 459 -25.87 -17.52 2.17
CA GLY A 459 -26.21 -16.21 2.73
C GLY A 459 -27.64 -15.74 2.46
N THR A 460 -28.39 -16.45 1.62
CA THR A 460 -29.76 -16.09 1.25
C THR A 460 -30.73 -16.69 2.26
N PRO A 461 -31.48 -15.86 3.00
CA PRO A 461 -32.44 -16.37 3.98
C PRO A 461 -33.62 -17.03 3.29
N VAL A 462 -34.21 -18.05 3.93
CA VAL A 462 -35.41 -18.73 3.38
C VAL A 462 -36.64 -17.81 3.43
N GLU A 463 -36.72 -16.95 4.44
CA GLU A 463 -37.79 -15.99 4.64
C GLU A 463 -37.31 -14.56 4.34
N GLN A 464 -38.21 -13.71 3.83
CA GLN A 464 -37.86 -12.32 3.55
C GLN A 464 -37.42 -11.59 4.84
N PRO A 465 -36.42 -10.70 4.76
CA PRO A 465 -35.97 -9.95 5.93
C PRO A 465 -37.09 -9.08 6.52
N ILE A 466 -37.18 -9.07 7.84
CA ILE A 466 -38.02 -8.10 8.57
C ILE A 466 -37.32 -6.74 8.44
N PRO A 467 -37.97 -5.72 7.84
CA PRO A 467 -37.35 -4.41 7.64
C PRO A 467 -36.95 -3.82 9.00
N ALA A 468 -35.77 -3.19 9.05
CA ALA A 468 -35.40 -2.43 10.23
C ALA A 468 -36.46 -1.32 10.47
N PRO A 469 -36.85 -1.05 11.74
CA PRO A 469 -37.69 0.09 12.04
C PRO A 469 -37.02 1.34 11.44
N ARG A 470 -37.80 2.13 10.69
CA ARG A 470 -37.29 3.32 10.00
C ARG A 470 -36.66 4.26 11.02
N GLN A 471 -35.33 4.26 11.10
CA GLN A 471 -34.60 5.28 11.85
C GLN A 471 -34.82 6.61 11.11
N GLN A 472 -35.32 7.61 11.83
CA GLN A 472 -35.46 8.96 11.27
C GLN A 472 -34.08 9.40 10.75
N PRO A 473 -33.99 9.95 9.53
CA PRO A 473 -32.72 10.26 8.92
C PRO A 473 -31.97 11.29 9.76
N THR A 474 -30.94 10.85 10.47
CA THR A 474 -29.93 11.73 11.03
C THR A 474 -29.10 12.22 9.85
N GLY A 475 -29.34 13.46 9.42
CA GLY A 475 -28.74 14.04 8.23
C GLY A 475 -27.22 14.08 8.33
N ASN A 476 -26.53 13.09 7.75
CA ASN A 476 -25.13 13.21 7.38
C ASN A 476 -24.79 12.27 6.21
N GLY A 477 -24.69 12.87 5.02
CA GLY A 477 -23.56 12.74 4.10
C GLY A 477 -23.20 11.35 3.57
N ALA A 478 -23.60 11.10 2.32
CA ALA A 478 -23.23 9.94 1.53
C ALA A 478 -21.73 9.87 1.20
N ARG A 479 -21.11 8.70 1.45
CA ARG A 479 -20.03 8.12 0.64
C ARG A 479 -20.32 6.64 0.45
N GLY A 480 -20.81 6.28 -0.74
CA GLY A 480 -21.13 4.88 -1.09
C GLY A 480 -19.87 4.08 -1.38
N GLY A 481 -19.41 3.31 -0.39
CA GLY A 481 -18.30 2.37 -0.51
C GLY A 481 -18.60 1.11 -1.34
N LEU A 482 -17.59 0.25 -1.50
CA LEU A 482 -17.60 -1.03 -2.21
C LEU A 482 -18.80 -1.93 -1.83
N PHE A 483 -19.21 -1.94 -0.56
CA PHE A 483 -20.40 -2.64 -0.06
C PHE A 483 -21.71 -2.13 -0.70
N ALA A 484 -21.85 -0.84 -0.98
CA ALA A 484 -23.03 -0.32 -1.69
C ALA A 484 -23.03 -0.72 -3.18
N ARG A 485 -21.87 -1.08 -3.76
CA ARG A 485 -21.77 -1.64 -5.12
C ARG A 485 -22.07 -3.14 -5.11
N LEU A 486 -21.56 -3.90 -4.15
CA LEU A 486 -21.87 -5.33 -3.97
C LEU A 486 -23.35 -5.58 -3.60
N ALA A 487 -23.92 -4.75 -2.71
CA ALA A 487 -25.35 -4.82 -2.38
C ALA A 487 -26.25 -4.46 -3.57
N ARG A 488 -25.82 -3.56 -4.47
CA ARG A 488 -26.53 -3.26 -5.73
C ARG A 488 -26.43 -4.39 -6.75
N LEU A 489 -25.31 -5.12 -6.79
CA LEU A 489 -25.14 -6.31 -7.63
C LEU A 489 -26.01 -7.47 -7.13
N ALA A 490 -25.98 -7.75 -5.82
CA ALA A 490 -26.82 -8.75 -5.18
C ALA A 490 -28.32 -8.44 -5.31
N LYS A 491 -28.73 -7.18 -5.15
CA LYS A 491 -30.12 -6.75 -5.34
C LYS A 491 -30.59 -6.87 -6.80
N ARG A 492 -29.72 -6.67 -7.80
CA ARG A 492 -30.03 -6.86 -9.23
C ARG A 492 -30.20 -8.34 -9.60
N LEU A 493 -29.43 -9.23 -8.96
CA LEU A 493 -29.52 -10.68 -9.16
C LEU A 493 -30.75 -11.27 -8.45
N MET A 494 -31.10 -10.78 -7.25
CA MET A 494 -32.29 -11.20 -6.52
C MET A 494 -33.61 -10.65 -7.07
N SER A 495 -33.59 -9.62 -7.92
CA SER A 495 -34.79 -9.04 -8.55
C SER A 495 -35.13 -9.63 -9.93
N ARG A 496 -34.45 -10.71 -10.35
CA ARG A 496 -34.65 -11.40 -11.64
C ARG A 496 -34.94 -12.90 -11.51
N GLY A 497 -35.23 -13.37 -10.29
CA GLY A 497 -35.80 -14.69 -10.02
C GLY A 497 -37.30 -14.60 -9.79
#